data_AF-A0A7K1SI14-F1
#
_entry.id   AF-A0A7K1SI14-F1
#
_cell.length_a   1.000
_cell.length_b   1.000
_cell.length_c   1.000
_cell.angle_alpha   90.00
_cell.angle_beta   90.00
_cell.angle_gamma   90.00
#
_symmetry.space_group_name_H-M   'P 1'
#
loop_
_entity.id
_entity.type
_entity.pdbx_description
1 polymer ?
#
loop_
_entity_poly.entity_id
_entity_poly.type
_entity_poly.pdbx_seq_one_letter_code
_entity_poly.pdbx_strand_id
1 'polypeptide(L)'
;MEPNSQPNPLPDLHALTDQIREIYGRVVYSHKTQEKCADILNNQHRLIKTWQLILSAFTTTSVLSRVFTGYDWTLAAAAILSTIQFGFNAYLKEYDLGKVAQRHAESANDLLGIREAYFTLLTDIQSKLIRVEDVVAKRDQLEQDLLNIYKSAPRSFPSAYRAASKALKEMEEMTFSDAEIDKFLPNILRKCKN
;
A
#
# COMPACT_ATOMS: atom_id res chain seq x y z
N MET A 1 -13.78 27.18 52.48
CA MET A 1 -14.10 26.00 51.65
C MET A 1 -13.12 26.03 50.49
N GLU A 2 -11.95 25.42 50.65
CA GLU A 2 -11.02 25.24 49.54
C GLU A 2 -11.46 24.01 48.73
N PRO A 3 -11.63 24.12 47.40
CA PRO A 3 -11.85 22.94 46.58
C PRO A 3 -10.51 22.20 46.46
N ASN A 4 -10.47 21.04 47.13
CA ASN A 4 -9.38 20.07 47.06
C ASN A 4 -9.18 19.64 45.60
N SER A 5 -8.27 20.32 44.91
CA SER A 5 -7.90 20.04 43.53
C SER A 5 -6.84 18.96 43.54
N GLN A 6 -7.26 17.71 43.78
CA GLN A 6 -6.38 16.58 43.50
C GLN A 6 -6.06 16.61 42.00
N PRO A 7 -4.77 16.60 41.60
CA PRO A 7 -4.44 16.46 40.19
C PRO A 7 -5.02 15.14 39.68
N ASN A 8 -5.70 15.18 38.53
CA ASN A 8 -6.18 13.98 37.85
C ASN A 8 -5.05 12.92 37.86
N PRO A 9 -5.33 11.66 38.20
CA PRO A 9 -4.32 10.61 38.10
C PRO A 9 -3.75 10.62 36.69
N LEU A 10 -2.42 10.71 36.57
CA LEU A 10 -1.75 10.58 35.29
C LEU A 10 -2.26 9.29 34.61
N PRO A 11 -2.62 9.33 33.31
CA PRO A 11 -3.12 8.15 32.63
C PRO A 11 -2.13 7.01 32.77
N ASP A 12 -2.64 5.81 33.05
CA ASP A 12 -1.82 4.61 33.18
C ASP A 12 -1.02 4.41 31.89
N LEU A 13 0.31 4.63 31.99
CA LEU A 13 1.22 4.53 30.86
C LEU A 13 1.16 3.15 30.21
N HIS A 14 0.83 2.11 30.97
CA HIS A 14 0.65 0.76 30.43
C HIS A 14 -0.56 0.70 29.49
N ALA A 15 -1.73 1.12 29.96
CA ALA A 15 -2.94 1.16 29.14
C ALA A 15 -2.78 2.03 27.89
N LEU A 16 -2.09 3.18 28.03
CA LEU A 16 -1.77 4.06 26.90
C LEU A 16 -0.85 3.39 25.88
N THR A 17 0.17 2.68 26.35
CA THR A 17 1.10 1.95 25.47
C THR A 17 0.40 0.83 24.73
N ASP A 18 -0.46 0.07 25.40
CA ASP A 18 -1.23 -1.03 24.79
C ASP A 18 -2.16 -0.50 23.69
N GLN A 19 -2.83 0.62 23.93
CA GLN A 19 -3.64 1.30 22.92
C GLN A 19 -2.82 1.68 21.69
N ILE A 20 -1.64 2.29 21.89
CA ILE A 20 -0.76 2.70 20.78
C ILE A 20 -0.26 1.48 20.00
N ARG A 21 0.05 0.36 20.69
CA ARG A 21 0.43 -0.90 20.04
C ARG A 21 -0.68 -1.47 19.16
N GLU A 22 -1.92 -1.43 19.63
CA GLU A 22 -3.07 -1.88 18.84
C GLU A 22 -3.27 -1.01 17.60
N ILE A 23 -3.20 0.31 17.75
CA ILE A 23 -3.29 1.26 16.63
C ILE A 23 -2.16 1.01 15.63
N TYR A 24 -0.91 0.88 16.09
CA TYR A 24 0.23 0.55 15.25
C TYR A 24 -0.02 -0.71 14.41
N GLY A 25 -0.49 -1.80 15.04
CA GLY A 25 -0.84 -3.04 14.33
C GLY A 25 -1.91 -2.82 13.25
N ARG A 26 -2.96 -2.05 13.55
CA ARG A 26 -4.00 -1.70 12.56
C ARG A 26 -3.46 -0.87 11.40
N VAL A 27 -2.54 0.06 11.67
CA VAL A 27 -1.89 0.87 10.61
C VAL A 27 -1.00 0.00 9.74
N VAL A 28 -0.22 -0.94 10.31
CA VAL A 28 0.58 -1.91 9.54
C VAL A 28 -0.30 -2.69 8.55
N TYR A 29 -1.44 -3.22 9.02
CA TYR A 29 -2.39 -3.93 8.15
C TYR A 29 -3.00 -3.02 7.08
N SER A 30 -3.37 -1.79 7.45
CA SER A 30 -3.99 -0.84 6.52
C SER A 30 -3.01 -0.42 5.43
N HIS A 31 -1.78 -0.06 5.81
CA HIS A 31 -0.68 0.24 4.90
C HIS A 31 -0.48 -0.90 3.91
N LYS A 32 -0.28 -2.12 4.41
CA LYS A 32 -0.01 -3.29 3.55
C LYS A 32 -1.18 -3.62 2.63
N THR A 33 -2.41 -3.41 3.09
CA THR A 33 -3.60 -3.59 2.27
C THR A 33 -3.66 -2.59 1.13
N GLN A 34 -3.31 -1.32 1.38
CA GLN A 34 -3.27 -0.29 0.33
C GLN A 34 -2.16 -0.59 -0.70
N GLU A 35 -0.97 -1.04 -0.28
CA GLU A 35 0.08 -1.51 -1.20
C GLU A 35 -0.44 -2.63 -2.12
N LYS A 36 -1.04 -3.69 -1.55
CA LYS A 36 -1.57 -4.80 -2.35
C LYS A 36 -2.74 -4.38 -3.25
N CYS A 37 -3.51 -3.36 -2.87
CA CYS A 37 -4.53 -2.79 -3.76
C CYS A 37 -3.89 -2.18 -5.01
N ALA A 38 -2.85 -1.36 -4.82
CA ALA A 38 -2.10 -0.74 -5.91
C ALA A 38 -1.45 -1.80 -6.82
N ASP A 39 -0.81 -2.81 -6.25
CA ASP A 39 -0.16 -3.90 -7.01
C ASP A 39 -1.14 -4.65 -7.90
N ILE A 40 -2.30 -5.03 -7.36
CA ILE A 40 -3.32 -5.80 -8.08
C ILE A 40 -3.87 -4.98 -9.26
N LEU A 41 -4.21 -3.71 -9.03
CA LEU A 41 -4.73 -2.82 -10.07
C LEU A 41 -3.67 -2.52 -11.14
N ASN A 42 -2.42 -2.27 -10.73
CA ASN A 42 -1.31 -2.07 -11.67
C ASN A 42 -1.05 -3.31 -12.51
N ASN A 43 -1.13 -4.51 -11.93
CA ASN A 43 -0.97 -5.76 -12.68
C ASN A 43 -2.10 -5.96 -13.70
N GLN A 44 -3.35 -5.68 -13.32
CA GLN A 44 -4.48 -5.72 -14.24
C GLN A 44 -4.33 -4.71 -15.37
N HIS A 45 -3.96 -3.46 -15.05
CA HIS A 45 -3.72 -2.42 -16.05
C HIS A 45 -2.62 -2.83 -17.04
N ARG A 46 -1.49 -3.33 -16.53
CA ARG A 46 -0.38 -3.84 -17.34
C ARG A 46 -0.82 -5.00 -18.24
N LEU A 47 -1.60 -5.96 -17.73
CA LEU A 47 -2.08 -7.09 -18.51
C LEU A 47 -2.94 -6.63 -19.69
N ILE A 48 -3.87 -5.69 -19.47
CA ILE A 48 -4.71 -5.13 -20.55
C ILE A 48 -3.83 -4.44 -21.59
N LYS A 49 -2.86 -3.61 -21.16
CA LYS A 49 -1.93 -2.92 -22.06
C LYS A 49 -1.08 -3.89 -22.88
N THR A 50 -0.60 -4.98 -22.27
CA THR A 50 0.15 -6.02 -22.98
C THR A 50 -0.71 -6.69 -24.04
N TRP A 51 -1.96 -7.04 -23.73
CA TRP A 51 -2.89 -7.59 -24.73
C TRP A 51 -3.15 -6.61 -25.87
N GLN A 52 -3.35 -5.32 -25.58
CA GLN A 52 -3.50 -4.30 -26.63
C GLN A 52 -2.28 -4.25 -27.55
N LEU A 53 -1.07 -4.35 -27.02
CA LEU A 53 0.15 -4.37 -27.83
C LEU A 53 0.20 -5.62 -28.74
N ILE A 54 -0.13 -6.78 -28.19
CA ILE A 54 -0.19 -8.05 -28.95
C ILE A 54 -1.24 -7.95 -30.07
N LEU A 55 -2.45 -7.50 -29.74
CA LEU A 55 -3.53 -7.32 -30.73
C LEU A 55 -3.13 -6.31 -31.81
N SER A 56 -2.46 -5.22 -31.43
CA SER A 56 -1.97 -4.23 -32.38
C SER A 56 -0.94 -4.84 -33.34
N ALA A 57 -0.01 -5.66 -32.85
CA ALA A 57 0.97 -6.34 -33.70
C ALA A 57 0.30 -7.31 -34.69
N PHE A 58 -0.68 -8.09 -34.23
CA PHE A 58 -1.47 -8.97 -35.11
C PHE A 58 -2.32 -8.20 -36.11
N THR A 59 -2.90 -7.07 -35.71
CA THR A 59 -3.69 -6.20 -36.60
C THR A 59 -2.81 -5.66 -37.72
N THR A 60 -1.65 -5.08 -37.37
CA THR A 60 -0.67 -4.59 -38.35
C THR A 60 -0.21 -5.72 -39.29
N THR A 61 0.08 -6.90 -38.74
CA THR A 61 0.49 -8.07 -39.54
C THR A 61 -0.60 -8.53 -40.50
N SER A 62 -1.86 -8.52 -40.08
CA SER A 62 -3.01 -8.90 -40.91
C SER A 62 -3.21 -7.92 -42.07
N VAL A 63 -3.10 -6.61 -41.79
CA VAL A 63 -3.18 -5.57 -42.82
C VAL A 63 -2.01 -5.69 -43.82
N LEU A 64 -0.78 -5.87 -43.35
CA LEU A 64 0.38 -6.07 -44.22
C LEU A 64 0.24 -7.33 -45.07
N SER A 65 -0.27 -8.42 -44.49
CA SER A 65 -0.50 -9.68 -45.22
C SER A 65 -1.45 -9.47 -46.39
N ARG A 66 -2.48 -8.61 -46.26
CA ARG A 66 -3.38 -8.27 -47.37
C ARG A 66 -2.63 -7.66 -48.57
N VAL A 67 -1.63 -6.82 -48.29
CA VAL A 67 -0.85 -6.13 -49.31
C VAL A 67 0.03 -7.11 -50.10
N PHE A 68 0.64 -8.08 -49.41
CA PHE A 68 1.55 -9.04 -50.05
C PHE A 68 0.85 -10.26 -50.67
N THR A 69 -0.20 -10.77 -50.04
CA THR A 69 -0.84 -12.04 -50.44
C THR A 69 -2.15 -11.85 -51.20
N GLY A 70 -2.80 -10.70 -51.06
CA GLY A 70 -4.09 -10.44 -51.70
C GLY A 70 -5.30 -11.11 -51.05
N TYR A 71 -5.13 -11.88 -49.96
CA TYR A 71 -6.24 -12.65 -49.37
C TYR A 71 -7.24 -11.76 -48.63
N ASP A 72 -8.51 -11.79 -49.03
CA ASP A 72 -9.55 -10.92 -48.44
C ASP A 72 -9.93 -11.26 -47.00
N TRP A 73 -9.73 -12.51 -46.55
CA TRP A 73 -10.01 -12.90 -45.16
C TRP A 73 -9.14 -12.12 -44.14
N THR A 74 -7.98 -11.62 -44.56
CA THR A 74 -7.06 -10.85 -43.70
C THR A 74 -7.63 -9.50 -43.28
N LEU A 75 -8.50 -8.90 -44.11
CA LEU A 75 -9.23 -7.66 -43.77
C LEU A 75 -10.29 -7.92 -42.70
N ALA A 76 -11.03 -9.03 -42.81
CA ALA A 76 -12.00 -9.43 -41.79
C ALA A 76 -11.31 -9.68 -40.44
N ALA A 77 -10.16 -10.35 -40.45
CA ALA A 77 -9.34 -10.55 -39.25
C ALA A 77 -8.89 -9.21 -38.63
N ALA A 78 -8.37 -8.28 -39.45
CA ALA A 78 -7.96 -6.96 -38.98
C ALA A 78 -9.13 -6.16 -38.37
N ALA A 79 -10.32 -6.23 -38.98
CA ALA A 79 -11.51 -5.56 -38.47
C ALA A 79 -11.96 -6.11 -37.10
N ILE A 80 -11.94 -7.43 -36.93
CA ILE A 80 -12.27 -8.08 -35.64
C ILE A 80 -11.27 -7.66 -34.56
N LEU A 81 -9.96 -7.76 -34.84
CA LEU A 81 -8.91 -7.38 -33.89
C LEU A 81 -9.01 -5.90 -33.50
N SER A 82 -9.27 -5.02 -34.46
CA SER A 82 -9.47 -3.59 -34.23
C SER A 82 -10.70 -3.31 -33.36
N THR A 83 -11.80 -4.06 -33.56
CA THR A 83 -13.02 -3.94 -32.75
C THR A 83 -12.77 -4.37 -31.30
N ILE A 84 -12.02 -5.45 -31.08
CA ILE A 84 -11.64 -5.88 -29.73
C ILE A 84 -10.74 -4.83 -29.06
N GLN A 85 -9.77 -4.27 -29.81
CA GLN A 85 -8.89 -3.22 -29.32
C GLN A 85 -9.68 -1.94 -28.96
N PHE A 86 -10.69 -1.58 -29.74
CA PHE A 86 -11.62 -0.50 -29.41
C PHE A 86 -12.36 -0.78 -28.09
N GLY A 87 -12.85 -2.01 -27.87
CA GLY A 87 -13.47 -2.41 -26.62
C GLY A 87 -12.56 -2.21 -25.40
N PHE A 88 -11.30 -2.65 -25.48
CA PHE A 88 -10.32 -2.39 -24.40
C PHE A 88 -10.05 -0.90 -24.16
N ASN A 89 -9.97 -0.10 -25.22
CA ASN A 89 -9.77 1.35 -25.11
C ASN A 89 -10.98 2.04 -24.47
N ALA A 90 -12.20 1.64 -24.83
CA ALA A 90 -13.42 2.14 -24.22
C ALA A 90 -13.45 1.80 -22.72
N TYR A 91 -13.15 0.54 -22.37
CA TYR A 91 -13.08 0.11 -20.97
C TYR A 91 -12.05 0.90 -20.16
N LEU A 92 -10.81 1.05 -20.65
CA LEU A 92 -9.77 1.79 -19.95
C LEU A 92 -10.04 3.31 -19.85
N LYS A 93 -10.81 3.86 -20.80
CA LYS A 93 -11.21 5.26 -20.76
C LYS A 93 -12.20 5.52 -19.63
N GLU A 94 -13.12 4.58 -19.39
CA GLU A 94 -14.13 4.68 -18.33
C GLU A 94 -13.56 4.27 -16.95
N TYR A 95 -12.72 3.24 -16.92
CA TYR A 95 -12.08 2.70 -15.72
C TYR A 95 -10.56 2.90 -15.77
N ASP A 96 -10.11 4.05 -15.26
CA ASP A 96 -8.67 4.33 -15.13
C ASP A 96 -8.06 3.57 -13.95
N LEU A 97 -7.79 2.29 -14.18
CA LEU A 97 -7.15 1.40 -13.20
C LEU A 97 -5.80 1.93 -12.74
N GLY A 98 -5.06 2.62 -13.63
CA GLY A 98 -3.76 3.21 -13.29
C GLY A 98 -3.90 4.34 -12.28
N LYS A 99 -4.86 5.25 -12.49
CA LYS A 99 -5.14 6.34 -11.55
C LYS A 99 -5.66 5.83 -10.21
N VAL A 100 -6.51 4.80 -10.20
CA VAL A 100 -6.98 4.20 -8.95
C VAL A 100 -5.83 3.49 -8.22
N ALA A 101 -4.97 2.76 -8.95
CA ALA A 101 -3.77 2.14 -8.38
C ALA A 101 -2.84 3.18 -7.76
N GLN A 102 -2.61 4.30 -8.45
CA GLN A 102 -1.80 5.41 -7.94
C GLN A 102 -2.37 5.97 -6.64
N ARG A 103 -3.68 6.19 -6.54
CA ARG A 103 -4.31 6.66 -5.29
C ARG A 103 -4.12 5.70 -4.13
N HIS A 104 -4.20 4.39 -4.39
CA HIS A 104 -3.89 3.37 -3.38
C HIS A 104 -2.40 3.43 -2.96
N ALA A 105 -1.48 3.62 -3.91
CA ALA A 105 -0.05 3.76 -3.61
C ALA A 105 0.27 5.03 -2.80
N GLU A 106 -0.37 6.15 -3.13
CA GLU A 106 -0.26 7.40 -2.35
C GLU A 106 -0.77 7.20 -0.92
N SER A 107 -1.95 6.59 -0.74
CA SER A 107 -2.48 6.26 0.59
C SER A 107 -1.58 5.29 1.36
N ALA A 108 -0.93 4.35 0.68
CA ALA A 108 0.03 3.45 1.30
C ALA A 108 1.25 4.23 1.83
N ASN A 109 1.81 5.14 1.03
CA ASN A 109 2.93 5.99 1.44
C ASN A 109 2.58 6.91 2.62
N ASP A 110 1.37 7.47 2.64
CA ASP A 110 0.92 8.30 3.77
C ASP A 110 0.79 7.46 5.06
N LEU A 111 0.23 6.25 4.95
CA LEU A 111 0.12 5.31 6.08
C LEU A 111 1.49 4.80 6.56
N LEU A 112 2.46 4.67 5.65
CA LEU A 112 3.85 4.36 6.01
C LEU A 112 4.42 5.42 6.95
N GLY A 113 4.21 6.70 6.65
CA GLY A 113 4.66 7.79 7.53
C GLY A 113 4.06 7.70 8.94
N ILE A 114 2.75 7.47 9.05
CA ILE A 114 2.07 7.29 10.34
C ILE A 114 2.56 6.05 11.08
N ARG A 115 2.77 4.94 10.36
CA ARG A 115 3.31 3.70 10.94
C ARG A 115 4.67 3.94 11.60
N GLU A 116 5.60 4.58 10.89
CA GLU A 116 6.94 4.87 11.42
C GLU A 116 6.88 5.83 12.62
N ALA A 117 5.95 6.80 12.59
CA ALA A 117 5.74 7.70 13.71
C ALA A 117 5.22 6.99 14.97
N TYR A 118 4.27 6.05 14.83
CA TYR A 118 3.83 5.21 15.95
C TYR A 118 4.93 4.28 16.45
N PHE A 119 5.74 3.70 15.56
CA PHE A 119 6.87 2.85 15.96
C PHE A 119 7.92 3.63 16.75
N THR A 120 8.21 4.85 16.32
CA THR A 120 9.11 5.78 17.03
C THR A 120 8.54 6.14 18.39
N LEU A 121 7.26 6.49 18.46
CA LEU A 121 6.58 6.80 19.73
C LEU A 121 6.65 5.62 20.72
N LEU A 122 6.41 4.38 20.27
CA LEU A 122 6.55 3.18 21.09
C LEU A 122 7.99 2.99 21.61
N THR A 123 8.98 3.29 20.76
CA THR A 123 10.40 3.21 21.12
C THR A 123 10.77 4.28 22.15
N ASP A 124 10.26 5.51 22.01
CA ASP A 124 10.49 6.60 22.95
C ASP A 124 9.88 6.31 24.32
N ILE A 125 8.66 5.75 24.35
CA ILE A 125 8.00 5.28 25.57
C ILE A 125 8.85 4.21 26.26
N GLN A 126 9.26 3.17 25.52
CA GLN A 126 10.07 2.07 26.05
C GLN A 126 11.43 2.56 26.59
N SER A 127 12.02 3.55 25.92
CA SER A 127 13.31 4.14 26.28
C SER A 127 13.21 5.21 27.39
N LYS A 128 12.00 5.52 27.87
CA LYS A 128 11.72 6.57 28.87
C LYS A 128 12.24 7.95 28.46
N LEU A 129 12.22 8.24 27.15
CA LEU A 129 12.71 9.50 26.59
C LEU A 129 11.64 10.59 26.53
N ILE A 130 10.38 10.23 26.76
CA ILE A 130 9.22 11.11 26.60
C ILE A 130 8.35 11.11 27.86
N ARG A 131 7.76 12.26 28.19
CA ARG A 131 6.85 12.40 29.33
C ARG A 131 5.45 11.92 28.96
N VAL A 132 4.68 11.47 29.95
CA VAL A 132 3.33 10.93 29.73
C VAL A 132 2.41 11.94 29.04
N GLU A 133 2.50 13.22 29.43
CA GLU A 133 1.71 14.31 28.81
C GLU A 133 2.01 14.45 27.30
N ASP A 134 3.28 14.35 26.92
CA ASP A 134 3.73 14.47 25.53
C ASP A 134 3.34 13.24 24.70
N VAL A 135 3.31 12.05 25.31
CA VAL A 135 2.81 10.81 24.67
C VAL A 135 1.34 10.97 24.28
N VAL A 136 0.52 11.47 25.20
CA VAL A 136 -0.92 11.71 24.95
C VAL A 136 -1.10 12.70 23.80
N ALA A 137 -0.41 13.84 23.84
CA ALA A 137 -0.49 14.85 22.79
C ALA A 137 -0.04 14.29 21.42
N LYS A 138 1.04 13.51 21.38
CA LYS A 138 1.54 12.90 20.14
C LYS A 138 0.59 11.85 19.60
N ARG A 139 0.02 11.00 20.46
CA ARG A 139 -1.00 10.02 20.07
C ARG A 139 -2.20 10.72 19.44
N ASP A 140 -2.73 11.75 20.08
CA ASP A 140 -3.92 12.46 19.61
C ASP A 140 -3.68 13.13 18.26
N GLN A 141 -2.50 13.73 18.08
CA GLN A 141 -2.08 14.28 16.79
C GLN A 141 -2.01 13.20 15.71
N LEU A 142 -1.34 12.07 15.98
CA LEU A 142 -1.24 10.97 15.02
C LEU A 142 -2.60 10.36 14.68
N GLU A 143 -3.53 10.32 15.63
CA GLU A 143 -4.89 9.84 15.38
C GLU A 143 -5.66 10.78 14.44
N GLN A 144 -5.51 12.10 14.61
CA GLN A 144 -6.10 13.07 13.67
C GLN A 144 -5.51 12.94 12.26
N ASP A 145 -4.19 12.81 12.17
CA ASP A 145 -3.50 12.63 10.89
C ASP A 145 -3.92 11.33 10.20
N LEU A 146 -4.01 10.25 10.96
CA LEU A 146 -4.49 8.95 10.47
C LEU A 146 -5.94 9.04 9.95
N LEU A 147 -6.82 9.74 10.68
CA LEU A 147 -8.21 9.94 10.28
C LEU A 147 -8.32 10.77 9.00
N ASN A 148 -7.44 11.75 8.80
CA ASN A 148 -7.38 12.52 7.56
C ASN A 148 -6.97 11.65 6.36
N ILE A 149 -5.98 10.76 6.54
CA ILE A 149 -5.59 9.81 5.50
C ILE A 149 -6.74 8.85 5.18
N TYR A 150 -7.44 8.33 6.20
CA TYR A 150 -8.57 7.43 5.95
C TYR A 150 -9.76 8.10 5.24
N LYS A 151 -9.94 9.41 5.38
CA LYS A 151 -10.98 10.15 4.64
C LYS A 151 -10.69 10.26 3.15
N SER A 152 -9.42 10.38 2.76
CA SER A 152 -9.00 10.49 1.35
C SER A 152 -8.71 9.13 0.71
N ALA A 153 -8.45 8.11 1.52
CA ALA A 153 -8.07 6.79 1.03
C ALA A 153 -9.20 6.11 0.23
N PRO A 154 -8.88 5.54 -0.94
CA PRO A 154 -9.82 4.70 -1.67
C PRO A 154 -10.17 3.44 -0.87
N ARG A 155 -11.39 2.94 -1.09
CA ARG A 155 -11.88 1.73 -0.43
C ARG A 155 -11.06 0.52 -0.87
N SER A 156 -10.51 -0.22 0.09
CA SER A 156 -9.80 -1.46 -0.17
C SER A 156 -10.76 -2.60 -0.55
N PHE A 157 -10.21 -3.67 -1.11
CA PHE A 157 -10.98 -4.83 -1.54
C PHE A 157 -10.53 -6.14 -0.87
N PRO A 158 -11.41 -7.14 -0.70
CA PRO A 158 -11.12 -8.33 0.11
C PRO A 158 -9.95 -9.19 -0.38
N SER A 159 -9.63 -9.19 -1.68
CA SER A 159 -8.46 -9.91 -2.19
C SER A 159 -7.14 -9.25 -1.79
N ALA A 160 -7.07 -7.90 -1.76
CA ALA A 160 -5.90 -7.19 -1.27
C ALA A 160 -5.68 -7.39 0.23
N TYR A 161 -6.75 -7.36 1.04
CA TYR A 161 -6.63 -7.64 2.47
C TYR A 161 -6.11 -9.05 2.74
N ARG A 162 -6.61 -10.07 2.01
CA ARG A 162 -6.11 -11.44 2.11
C ARG A 162 -4.64 -11.54 1.69
N ALA A 163 -4.25 -10.90 0.60
CA ALA A 163 -2.86 -10.84 0.14
C ALA A 163 -1.95 -10.16 1.17
N ALA A 164 -2.41 -9.06 1.78
CA ALA A 164 -1.70 -8.35 2.84
C ALA A 164 -1.55 -9.21 4.09
N SER A 165 -2.62 -9.87 4.54
CA SER A 165 -2.55 -10.78 5.69
C SER A 165 -1.59 -11.93 5.45
N LYS A 166 -1.57 -12.50 4.24
CA LYS A 166 -0.61 -13.54 3.87
C LYS A 166 0.84 -13.01 3.92
N ALA A 167 1.07 -11.85 3.31
CA ALA A 167 2.38 -11.21 3.29
C ALA A 167 2.93 -10.92 4.69
N LEU A 168 2.08 -10.44 5.60
CA LEU A 168 2.49 -10.10 6.97
C LEU A 168 2.68 -11.33 7.85
N LYS A 169 1.80 -12.35 7.74
CA LYS A 169 1.81 -13.50 8.65
C LYS A 169 2.72 -14.65 8.19
N GLU A 170 2.79 -14.90 6.89
CA GLU A 170 3.49 -16.07 6.34
C GLU A 170 4.82 -15.71 5.69
N MET A 171 4.93 -14.51 5.11
CA MET A 171 6.14 -14.07 4.39
C MET A 171 6.97 -13.09 5.19
N GLU A 172 6.54 -12.73 6.41
CA GLU A 172 7.29 -11.88 7.34
C GLU A 172 7.76 -10.55 6.71
N GLU A 173 7.02 -9.99 5.72
CA GLU A 173 7.44 -8.84 4.90
C GLU A 173 7.70 -7.54 5.73
N MET A 174 7.43 -7.54 7.04
CA MET A 174 7.62 -6.41 7.96
C MET A 174 8.27 -6.81 9.29
N THR A 175 8.83 -8.03 9.38
CA THR A 175 9.53 -8.52 10.56
C THR A 175 10.89 -9.02 10.14
N PHE A 176 11.94 -8.52 10.77
CA PHE A 176 13.31 -8.87 10.43
C PHE A 176 14.01 -9.47 11.65
N SER A 177 14.77 -10.53 11.42
CA SER A 177 15.73 -11.03 12.40
C SER A 177 16.95 -10.11 12.48
N ASP A 178 17.63 -10.08 13.64
CA ASP A 178 18.87 -9.30 13.80
C ASP A 178 19.92 -9.69 12.74
N ALA A 179 19.98 -10.98 12.36
CA ALA A 179 20.89 -11.47 11.32
C ALA A 179 20.57 -10.95 9.91
N GLU A 180 19.30 -10.71 9.59
CA GLU A 180 18.91 -10.07 8.32
C GLU A 180 19.26 -8.60 8.32
N ILE A 181 18.99 -7.90 9.42
CA ILE A 181 19.31 -6.48 9.58
C ILE A 181 20.82 -6.26 9.46
N ASP A 182 21.63 -7.10 10.12
CA ASP A 182 23.08 -6.98 10.13
C ASP A 182 23.72 -7.08 8.73
N LYS A 183 23.08 -7.77 7.77
CA LYS A 183 23.54 -7.82 6.37
C LYS A 183 23.51 -6.46 5.69
N PHE A 184 22.63 -5.56 6.12
CA PHE A 184 22.50 -4.21 5.58
C PHE A 184 23.39 -3.19 6.32
N LEU A 185 23.96 -3.56 7.47
CA LEU A 185 24.71 -2.65 8.33
C LEU A 185 26.23 -2.78 8.16
N PRO A 186 26.99 -1.67 8.33
CA PRO A 186 28.44 -1.73 8.47
C PRO A 186 28.83 -2.49 9.75
N ASN A 187 29.99 -3.14 9.73
CA ASN A 187 30.44 -4.05 10.80
C ASN A 187 30.29 -3.49 12.22
N ILE A 188 30.52 -2.19 12.42
CA ILE A 188 30.45 -1.51 13.72
C ILE A 188 29.03 -1.43 14.31
N LEU A 189 27.98 -1.57 13.49
CA LEU A 189 26.58 -1.48 13.91
C LEU A 189 25.89 -2.83 14.00
N ARG A 190 26.59 -3.93 13.71
CA ARG A 190 26.02 -5.29 13.74
C ARG A 190 25.88 -5.79 15.17
N LYS A 191 24.76 -6.45 15.47
CA LYS A 191 24.50 -7.07 16.79
C LYS A 191 25.07 -8.48 16.89
N CYS A 192 24.92 -9.27 15.82
CA CYS A 192 25.53 -10.59 15.69
C CYS A 192 26.99 -10.40 15.28
N LYS A 193 27.92 -10.62 16.21
CA LYS A 193 29.34 -10.76 15.87
C LYS A 193 29.55 -12.14 15.25
N ASN A 194 30.02 -12.17 14.00
CA ASN A 194 30.73 -13.35 13.48
C ASN A 194 32.10 -13.48 14.15
#